data_AF-A0A514ECK2-F1
#
_entry.id   AF-A0A514ECK2-F1
#
_cell.length_a   1.000
_cell.length_b   1.000
_cell.length_c   1.000
_cell.angle_alpha   90.00
_cell.angle_beta   90.00
_cell.angle_gamma   90.00
#
_symmetry.space_group_name_H-M   'P 1'
#
loop_
_entity.id
_entity.type
_entity.pdbx_description
1 polymer ?
#
loop_
_entity_poly.entity_id
_entity_poly.type
_entity_poly.pdbx_seq_one_letter_code
_entity_poly.pdbx_strand_id
1 'polypeptide(L)'
;MILPSKHLPQDRALLTVGAHVLTFLVRPKTVSALWEELNRQGQGGVVIRPRRITYDWFVLALDLLYSLGTIELENGLVARREA
;
A
#
# COMPACT_ATOMS: atom_id res chain seq x y z
N MET A 1 -13.05 1.59 -2.36
CA MET A 1 -13.54 2.76 -1.61
C MET A 1 -12.43 3.25 -0.70
N ILE A 2 -12.38 4.55 -0.41
CA ILE A 2 -11.33 5.15 0.41
C ILE A 2 -11.44 4.68 1.88
N LEU A 3 -12.65 4.72 2.43
CA LEU A 3 -12.98 4.26 3.79
C LEU A 3 -13.73 2.91 3.77
N PRO A 4 -13.71 2.13 4.86
CA PRO A 4 -14.58 0.97 5.03
C PRO A 4 -16.06 1.36 4.90
N SER A 5 -16.90 0.43 4.43
CA SER A 5 -18.35 0.62 4.37
C SER A 5 -19.08 -0.65 4.79
N LYS A 6 -20.40 -0.55 4.99
CA LYS A 6 -21.25 -1.69 5.39
C LYS A 6 -21.05 -2.94 4.51
N HIS A 7 -20.68 -2.77 3.24
CA HIS A 7 -20.47 -3.85 2.27
C HIS A 7 -19.00 -4.05 1.88
N LEU A 8 -18.09 -3.22 2.38
CA LEU A 8 -16.66 -3.30 2.10
C LEU A 8 -15.89 -3.55 3.41
N PRO A 9 -15.36 -4.77 3.61
CA PRO A 9 -14.52 -5.09 4.75
C PRO A 9 -13.38 -4.06 4.91
N GLN A 10 -13.02 -3.74 6.16
CA GLN A 10 -11.96 -2.78 6.49
C GLN A 10 -10.63 -3.09 5.79
N ASP A 11 -10.36 -4.37 5.63
CA ASP A 11 -9.23 -4.93 4.91
C ASP A 11 -9.15 -4.51 3.42
N ARG A 12 -10.24 -4.03 2.84
CA ARG A 12 -10.31 -3.55 1.45
C ARG A 12 -10.48 -2.04 1.33
N ALA A 13 -10.41 -1.29 2.42
CA ALA A 13 -10.39 0.17 2.32
C ALA A 13 -9.01 0.61 1.79
N LEU A 14 -8.97 1.56 0.84
CA LEU A 14 -7.70 2.07 0.31
C LEU A 14 -6.82 2.67 1.41
N LEU A 15 -7.41 3.24 2.45
CA LEU A 15 -6.66 3.75 3.59
C LEU A 15 -5.92 2.63 4.36
N THR A 16 -6.58 1.49 4.57
CA THR A 16 -5.96 0.30 5.20
C THR A 16 -4.85 -0.26 4.32
N VAL A 17 -5.09 -0.38 3.02
CA VAL A 17 -4.09 -0.85 2.05
C VAL A 17 -2.91 0.12 1.99
N GLY A 18 -3.16 1.43 1.93
CA GLY A 18 -2.13 2.46 1.91
C GLY A 18 -1.29 2.49 3.19
N ALA A 19 -1.92 2.37 4.37
CA ALA A 19 -1.20 2.24 5.63
C ALA A 19 -0.27 1.01 5.62
N HIS A 20 -0.75 -0.13 5.12
CA HIS A 20 0.07 -1.32 4.96
C HIS A 20 1.20 -1.14 3.93
N VAL A 21 0.97 -0.46 2.81
CA VAL A 21 2.03 -0.11 1.85
C VAL A 21 3.11 0.75 2.51
N LEU A 22 2.72 1.75 3.31
CA LEU A 22 3.65 2.61 4.02
C LEU A 22 4.56 1.81 4.94
N THR A 23 4.09 0.74 5.62
CA THR A 23 4.96 -0.07 6.50
C THR A 23 6.14 -0.72 5.76
N PHE A 24 6.04 -0.93 4.45
CA PHE A 24 7.15 -1.44 3.61
C PHE A 24 8.03 -0.34 3.02
N LEU A 25 7.58 0.91 3.05
CA LEU A 25 8.28 2.07 2.51
C LEU A 25 9.19 2.73 3.56
N VAL A 26 10.03 1.93 4.22
CA VAL A 26 11.03 2.39 5.21
C VAL A 26 12.24 3.05 4.52
N ARG A 27 12.47 2.70 3.25
CA ARG A 27 13.49 3.29 2.38
C ARG A 27 12.92 3.50 0.98
N PRO A 28 13.46 4.42 0.16
CA PRO A 28 13.04 4.59 -1.23
C PRO A 28 13.18 3.28 -2.03
N LYS A 29 12.16 2.92 -2.80
CA LYS A 29 12.11 1.68 -3.59
C LYS A 29 11.38 1.91 -4.90
N THR A 30 11.71 1.12 -5.92
CA THR A 30 10.87 1.07 -7.12
C THR A 30 9.49 0.53 -6.79
N VAL A 31 8.50 0.91 -7.59
CA VAL A 31 7.11 0.40 -7.48
C VAL A 31 7.11 -1.13 -7.53
N SER A 32 7.89 -1.74 -8.42
CA SER A 32 8.01 -3.19 -8.56
C SER A 32 8.59 -3.87 -7.32
N ALA A 33 9.67 -3.32 -6.75
CA ALA A 33 10.27 -3.88 -5.53
C ALA A 33 9.30 -3.80 -4.33
N LEU A 34 8.59 -2.68 -4.20
CA LEU A 34 7.57 -2.50 -3.17
C LEU A 34 6.42 -3.50 -3.32
N TRP A 35 5.94 -3.71 -4.55
CA TRP A 35 4.91 -4.71 -4.88
C TRP A 35 5.35 -6.14 -4.55
N GLU A 36 6.58 -6.50 -4.90
CA GLU A 36 7.13 -7.82 -4.59
C GLU A 36 7.23 -8.08 -3.09
N GLU A 37 7.75 -7.12 -2.32
CA GLU A 37 7.88 -7.25 -0.86
C GLU A 37 6.52 -7.43 -0.17
N LEU A 38 5.53 -6.63 -0.59
CA LEU A 38 4.17 -6.69 -0.06
C LEU A 38 3.52 -8.06 -0.32
N ASN A 39 3.77 -8.67 -1.48
CA ASN A 39 3.24 -10.00 -1.83
C ASN A 39 4.04 -11.16 -1.24
N ARG A 40 5.36 -11.02 -1.07
CA ARG A 40 6.24 -12.07 -0.51
C ARG A 40 5.86 -12.43 0.91
N GLN A 41 5.43 -11.44 1.69
CA GLN A 41 4.95 -11.62 3.06
C GLN A 41 3.57 -12.31 3.16
N GLY A 42 2.80 -12.39 2.07
CA GLY A 42 1.50 -13.05 2.05
C GLY A 42 1.55 -14.58 2.16
N GLN A 43 2.75 -15.18 2.14
CA GLN A 43 2.94 -16.64 2.11
C GLN A 43 3.24 -17.27 3.48
N GLY A 44 3.48 -16.49 4.54
CA GLY A 44 3.90 -17.00 5.85
C GLY A 44 3.17 -16.37 7.03
N GLY A 45 2.14 -17.05 7.54
CA GLY A 45 1.72 -16.94 8.96
C GLY A 45 0.80 -15.78 9.37
N VAL A 46 -0.40 -16.16 9.80
CA VAL A 46 -1.29 -15.59 10.84
C VAL A 46 -0.90 -14.20 11.42
N VAL A 47 -1.28 -13.14 10.72
CA VAL A 47 -1.67 -11.85 11.35
C VAL A 47 -2.74 -11.29 10.45
N ILE A 48 -3.99 -11.21 10.91
CA ILE A 48 -5.18 -10.57 10.29
C ILE A 48 -4.82 -9.81 8.99
N ARG A 49 -4.75 -10.53 7.86
CA ARG A 49 -4.32 -9.95 6.59
C ARG A 49 -5.55 -9.63 5.75
N PRO A 50 -5.59 -8.48 5.09
CA PRO A 50 -6.40 -8.33 3.91
C PRO A 50 -6.16 -9.48 2.96
N ARG A 51 -7.24 -10.16 2.60
CA ARG A 51 -7.30 -11.08 1.45
C ARG A 51 -6.45 -10.50 0.31
N ARG A 52 -5.50 -11.29 -0.19
CA ARG A 52 -4.52 -10.99 -1.27
C ARG A 52 -4.80 -9.67 -2.01
N ILE A 53 -4.04 -8.62 -1.68
CA ILE A 53 -4.13 -7.32 -2.36
C ILE A 53 -3.82 -7.57 -3.84
N THR A 54 -4.71 -7.15 -4.75
CA THR A 54 -4.44 -7.22 -6.19
C THR A 54 -3.61 -6.03 -6.63
N TYR A 55 -2.97 -6.13 -7.80
CA TYR A 55 -2.12 -5.05 -8.30
C TYR A 55 -2.88 -3.74 -8.46
N ASP A 56 -4.13 -3.80 -8.94
CA ASP A 56 -4.98 -2.60 -9.10
C ASP A 56 -5.21 -1.88 -7.76
N TRP A 57 -5.45 -2.62 -6.68
CA TRP A 57 -5.63 -2.04 -5.35
C TRP A 57 -4.35 -1.44 -4.79
N PHE A 58 -3.21 -2.02 -5.14
CA PHE A 58 -1.91 -1.46 -4.78
C PHE A 58 -1.65 -0.15 -5.52
N VAL A 59 -1.90 -0.07 -6.82
CA VAL A 59 -1.78 1.17 -7.60
C VAL A 59 -2.72 2.25 -7.07
N LEU A 60 -4.00 1.92 -6.84
CA LEU A 60 -4.96 2.88 -6.27
C LEU A 60 -4.56 3.37 -4.87
N ALA A 61 -3.88 2.53 -4.07
CA ALA A 61 -3.37 2.94 -2.78
C ALA A 61 -2.18 3.91 -2.94
N LEU A 62 -1.28 3.68 -3.90
CA LEU A 62 -0.21 4.63 -4.22
C LEU A 62 -0.77 5.96 -4.71
N ASP A 63 -1.77 5.94 -5.59
CA ASP A 63 -2.43 7.15 -6.10
C ASP A 63 -3.05 7.96 -4.94
N LEU A 64 -3.71 7.29 -4.01
CA LEU A 64 -4.24 7.91 -2.80
C LEU A 64 -3.13 8.53 -1.95
N LEU A 65 -2.08 7.76 -1.62
CA LEU A 65 -0.98 8.22 -0.78
C LEU A 65 -0.24 9.43 -1.40
N TYR A 66 -0.04 9.40 -2.73
CA TYR A 66 0.57 10.50 -3.48
C TYR A 66 -0.34 11.73 -3.47
N SER A 67 -1.64 11.54 -3.70
CA SER A 67 -2.64 12.63 -3.64
C SER A 67 -2.74 13.27 -2.26
N LEU A 68 -2.52 12.48 -1.20
CA LEU A 68 -2.44 12.96 0.19
C LEU A 68 -1.10 13.63 0.52
N GLY A 69 -0.13 13.61 -0.39
CA GLY A 69 1.21 14.16 -0.17
C GLY A 69 2.04 13.38 0.85
N THR A 70 1.71 12.10 1.09
CA THR A 70 2.42 11.24 2.06
C THR A 70 3.60 10.48 1.44
N ILE A 71 3.60 10.35 0.11
CA ILE A 71 4.68 9.75 -0.66
C ILE A 71 5.00 10.64 -1.86
N GLU A 72 6.17 10.43 -2.42
CA GLU A 72 6.62 11.04 -3.65
C GLU A 72 7.31 10.04 -4.57
N LEU A 73 7.38 10.38 -5.84
CA LEU A 73 8.02 9.57 -6.87
C LEU A 73 9.15 10.40 -7.48
N GLU A 74 10.39 10.04 -7.14
CA GLU A 74 11.59 10.71 -7.63
C GLU A 74 12.50 9.68 -8.29
N ASN A 75 12.94 9.96 -9.52
CA ASN A 75 13.86 9.09 -10.26
C ASN A 75 13.40 7.62 -10.34
N GLY A 76 12.09 7.38 -10.41
CA GLY A 76 11.49 6.03 -10.46
C GLY A 76 11.43 5.31 -9.10
N LEU A 77 11.80 5.99 -8.01
CA LEU A 77 11.71 5.51 -6.64
C LEU A 77 10.56 6.17 -5.91
N VAL A 78 9.73 5.37 -5.29
CA VAL A 78 8.73 5.81 -4.32
C VAL A 78 9.42 6.02 -2.98
N ALA A 79 9.24 7.19 -2.38
CA ALA A 79 9.76 7.54 -1.06
C ALA A 79 8.63 8.11 -0.19
N ARG A 80 8.78 8.03 1.13
CA ARG A 80 7.90 8.76 2.05
C ARG A 80 8.29 10.23 1.98
N ARG A 81 7.30 11.11 1.87
CA ARG A 81 7.53 12.54 2.02
C ARG A 81 7.66 12.86 3.50
N GLU A 82 8.80 13.40 3.91
CA GLU A 82 8.97 13.94 5.26
C GLU A 82 8.29 15.32 5.33
N ALA A 83 7.68 15.63 6.49
CA ALA A 83 6.93 16.86 6.72
C ALA A 83 7.86 18.03 7.08
#